data_AF-A0A8T5RB43-F1
#
_entry.id   AF-A0A8T5RB43-F1
#
_cell.length_a   1.000
_cell.length_b   1.000
_cell.length_c   1.000
_cell.angle_alpha   90.00
_cell.angle_beta   90.00
_cell.angle_gamma   90.00
#
_symmetry.space_group_name_H-M   'P 1'
#
loop_
_entity.id
_entity.type
_entity.pdbx_description
1 polymer ?
#
loop_
_entity_poly.entity_id
_entity_poly.type
_entity_poly.pdbx_seq_one_letter_code
_entity_poly.pdbx_strand_id
1 'polypeptide(L)'
;MAINLGKDPNILILISFAEILFVLVPSLIAAKIEKKPFIVEVKELGFIEKNPKLKNIVLKVCAGILLGFIFFFISELLLTFYMRFIIQNLFGAQLIEDGIGNAISTSPVNPNFIQLSILIAIQIIIIGPCEEAFFRGFVINKSKVKLIYAIILSSFLFTLYHVPPFLVPLTTIITFFGYYFTFGILLSLVFVAFKGSLLPSSIAHSSLNILLLIF
;
A
#
# COMPACT_ATOMS: atom_id res chain seq x y z
N MET A 1 8.03 3.60 22.56
CA MET A 1 8.37 4.93 21.98
C MET A 1 7.95 4.88 20.53
N ALA A 2 6.93 5.63 20.15
CA ALA A 2 6.47 5.66 18.76
C ALA A 2 7.52 6.29 17.85
N ILE A 3 7.79 5.66 16.69
CA ILE A 3 8.59 6.27 15.63
C ILE A 3 7.67 7.26 14.91
N ASN A 4 8.06 8.54 14.88
CA ASN A 4 7.28 9.58 14.20
C ASN A 4 8.06 10.10 13.00
N LEU A 5 7.86 9.46 11.84
CA LEU A 5 8.47 9.86 10.57
C LEU A 5 7.86 11.15 10.03
N GLY A 6 6.59 11.43 10.36
CA GLY A 6 5.89 12.64 9.96
C GLY A 6 6.29 13.91 10.72
N LYS A 7 7.13 13.81 11.77
CA LYS A 7 7.54 14.97 12.58
C LYS A 7 8.25 16.05 11.74
N ASP A 8 9.05 15.63 10.77
CA ASP A 8 9.68 16.53 9.78
C ASP A 8 9.21 16.13 8.38
N PRO A 9 8.35 16.93 7.74
CA PRO A 9 7.86 16.65 6.39
C PRO A 9 8.98 16.49 5.35
N ASN A 10 10.14 17.13 5.52
CA ASN A 10 11.26 16.97 4.59
C ASN A 10 11.91 15.60 4.71
N ILE A 11 12.04 15.08 5.94
CA ILE A 11 12.53 13.72 6.18
C ILE A 11 11.54 12.71 5.60
N LEU A 12 10.24 12.92 5.80
CA LEU A 12 9.21 12.07 5.22
C LEU A 12 9.31 12.05 3.69
N ILE A 13 9.39 13.22 3.05
CA ILE A 13 9.61 13.35 1.59
C ILE A 13 10.83 12.56 1.15
N LEU A 14 11.97 12.72 1.82
CA LEU A 14 13.22 12.05 1.47
C LEU A 14 13.09 10.52 1.59
N ILE A 15 12.53 10.03 2.68
CA ILE A 15 12.35 8.60 2.94
C ILE A 15 11.35 7.98 1.97
N SER A 16 10.31 8.70 1.54
CA SER A 16 9.35 8.18 0.55
C SER A 16 9.98 7.84 -0.80
N PHE A 17 11.13 8.41 -1.16
CA PHE A 17 11.86 7.97 -2.36
C PHE A 17 12.47 6.56 -2.22
N ALA A 18 12.67 6.07 -0.99
CA ALA A 18 13.13 4.70 -0.75
C ALA A 18 12.12 3.65 -1.24
N GLU A 19 10.85 4.03 -1.41
CA GLU A 19 9.81 3.14 -1.94
C GLU A 19 10.13 2.65 -3.36
N ILE A 20 10.96 3.38 -4.13
CA ILE A 20 11.44 2.93 -5.45
C ILE A 20 12.13 1.56 -5.35
N LEU A 21 12.70 1.20 -4.20
CA LEU A 21 13.31 -0.11 -3.95
C LEU A 21 12.30 -1.27 -4.09
N PHE A 22 11.00 -1.04 -3.87
CA PHE A 22 9.94 -2.02 -4.09
C PHE A 22 9.73 -2.38 -5.57
N VAL A 23 10.25 -1.58 -6.50
CA VAL A 23 10.34 -1.98 -7.91
C VAL A 23 11.72 -2.53 -8.22
N LEU A 24 12.77 -1.82 -7.83
CA LEU A 24 14.14 -2.13 -8.26
C LEU A 24 14.63 -3.46 -7.70
N VAL A 25 14.54 -3.67 -6.39
CA VAL A 25 15.09 -4.87 -5.73
C VAL A 25 14.43 -6.16 -6.22
N PRO A 26 13.11 -6.32 -6.19
CA PRO A 26 12.48 -7.56 -6.62
C PRO A 26 12.68 -7.83 -8.11
N SER A 27 12.63 -6.80 -8.97
CA SER A 27 12.90 -6.98 -10.40
C SER A 27 14.36 -7.33 -10.70
N LEU A 28 15.34 -6.80 -9.95
CA LEU A 28 16.75 -7.21 -10.09
C LEU A 28 16.98 -8.66 -9.64
N ILE A 29 16.36 -9.07 -8.54
CA ILE A 29 16.43 -10.45 -8.04
C ILE A 29 15.82 -11.39 -9.08
N ALA A 30 14.62 -11.10 -9.59
CA ALA A 30 13.97 -11.94 -10.59
C ALA A 30 14.72 -11.95 -11.93
N ALA A 31 15.25 -10.82 -12.39
CA ALA A 31 16.11 -10.76 -13.58
C ALA A 31 17.27 -11.74 -13.49
N LYS A 32 17.93 -11.80 -12.32
CA LYS A 32 19.05 -12.70 -12.07
C LYS A 32 18.62 -14.18 -12.01
N ILE A 33 17.49 -14.48 -11.38
CA ILE A 33 16.98 -15.85 -11.24
C ILE A 33 16.45 -16.39 -12.57
N GLU A 34 15.64 -15.60 -13.28
CA GLU A 34 14.99 -15.97 -14.54
C GLU A 34 15.91 -15.79 -15.76
N LYS A 35 17.09 -15.17 -15.58
CA LYS A 35 18.05 -14.85 -16.64
C LYS A 35 17.44 -13.99 -17.76
N LYS A 36 16.55 -13.06 -17.37
CA LYS A 36 15.92 -12.09 -18.27
C LYS A 36 16.51 -10.68 -18.06
N PRO A 37 16.49 -9.80 -19.06
CA PRO A 37 16.86 -8.40 -18.86
C PRO A 37 15.94 -7.72 -17.84
N PHE A 38 16.51 -6.90 -16.95
CA PHE A 38 15.75 -6.15 -15.93
C PHE A 38 14.56 -5.37 -16.49
N ILE A 39 14.70 -4.77 -17.67
CA ILE A 39 13.60 -4.01 -18.29
C ILE A 39 12.41 -4.91 -18.67
N VAL A 40 12.64 -6.19 -18.95
CA VAL A 40 11.57 -7.17 -19.21
C VAL A 40 10.84 -7.47 -17.91
N GLU A 41 11.57 -7.66 -16.81
CA GLU A 41 11.01 -7.88 -15.48
C GLU A 41 10.09 -6.74 -15.04
N VAL A 42 10.54 -5.50 -15.17
CA VAL A 42 9.73 -4.31 -14.82
C VAL A 42 8.46 -4.23 -15.68
N LYS A 43 8.54 -4.59 -16.96
CA LYS A 43 7.37 -4.60 -17.85
C LYS A 43 6.35 -5.68 -17.46
N GLU A 44 6.81 -6.82 -16.95
CA GLU A 44 5.97 -7.93 -16.48
C GLU A 44 5.22 -7.60 -15.17
N LEU A 45 5.58 -6.53 -14.45
CA LEU A 45 4.89 -6.12 -13.22
C LEU A 45 3.47 -5.57 -13.46
N GLY A 46 3.12 -5.21 -14.70
CA GLY A 46 1.76 -4.73 -15.03
C GLY A 46 1.64 -3.20 -15.18
N PHE A 47 2.77 -2.49 -15.29
CA PHE A 47 2.80 -1.05 -15.61
C PHE A 47 2.37 -0.74 -17.05
N ILE A 48 2.71 -1.63 -18.00
CA ILE A 48 2.50 -1.39 -19.43
C ILE A 48 1.42 -2.32 -19.96
N GLU A 49 0.33 -1.74 -20.43
CA GLU A 49 -0.69 -2.45 -21.21
C GLU A 49 -0.26 -2.50 -22.69
N LYS A 50 -0.46 -3.63 -23.37
CA LYS A 50 -0.16 -3.72 -24.81
C LYS A 50 -1.22 -2.92 -25.59
N ASN A 51 -0.77 -1.87 -26.29
CA ASN A 51 -1.61 -0.99 -27.13
C ASN A 51 -2.80 -0.35 -26.40
N PRO A 52 -2.56 0.48 -25.36
CA PRO A 52 -3.64 1.07 -24.60
C PRO A 52 -4.36 2.12 -25.44
N LYS A 53 -5.69 1.98 -25.58
CA LYS A 53 -6.53 3.08 -26.07
C LYS A 53 -6.66 4.11 -24.96
N LEU A 54 -6.53 5.41 -25.29
CA LEU A 54 -6.66 6.50 -24.31
C LEU A 54 -7.92 6.37 -23.45
N LYS A 55 -9.06 5.99 -24.07
CA LYS A 55 -10.32 5.71 -23.37
C LYS A 55 -10.18 4.68 -22.25
N ASN A 56 -9.42 3.60 -22.45
CA ASN A 56 -9.20 2.57 -21.44
C ASN A 56 -8.34 3.08 -20.28
N ILE A 57 -7.31 3.87 -20.58
CA ILE A 57 -6.48 4.50 -19.54
C ILE A 57 -7.35 5.41 -18.68
N VAL A 58 -8.13 6.30 -19.29
CA VAL A 58 -9.02 7.23 -18.57
C VAL A 58 -10.02 6.46 -17.69
N LEU A 59 -10.66 5.42 -18.22
CA LEU A 59 -11.59 4.59 -17.44
C LEU A 59 -10.91 3.93 -16.22
N LYS A 60 -9.69 3.43 -16.40
CA LYS A 60 -8.90 2.82 -15.31
C LYS A 60 -8.52 3.83 -14.23
N VAL A 61 -8.12 5.04 -14.63
CA VAL A 61 -7.82 6.14 -13.70
C VAL A 61 -9.09 6.57 -12.95
N CYS A 62 -10.20 6.80 -13.66
CA CYS A 62 -11.48 7.15 -13.02
C CYS A 62 -11.96 6.07 -12.05
N ALA A 63 -11.86 4.79 -12.44
CA ALA A 63 -12.20 3.67 -11.56
C ALA A 63 -11.29 3.63 -10.33
N GLY A 64 -9.98 3.83 -10.51
CA GLY A 64 -9.03 3.91 -9.39
C GLY A 64 -9.40 5.03 -8.41
N ILE A 65 -9.67 6.25 -8.91
CA ILE A 65 -10.07 7.39 -8.07
C ILE A 65 -11.36 7.06 -7.30
N LEU A 66 -12.39 6.55 -7.99
CA LEU A 66 -13.65 6.18 -7.37
C LEU A 66 -13.46 5.12 -6.27
N LEU A 67 -12.65 4.09 -6.54
CA LEU A 67 -12.31 3.06 -5.57
C LEU A 67 -11.53 3.62 -4.38
N GLY A 68 -10.62 4.56 -4.61
CA GLY A 68 -9.89 5.26 -3.53
C GLY A 68 -10.82 6.04 -2.60
N PHE A 69 -11.81 6.74 -3.15
CA PHE A 69 -12.86 7.39 -2.34
C PHE A 69 -13.69 6.38 -1.55
N ILE A 70 -14.10 5.27 -2.18
CA ILE A 70 -14.82 4.19 -1.49
C ILE A 70 -13.96 3.63 -0.35
N PHE A 71 -12.68 3.39 -0.61
CA PHE A 71 -11.72 2.91 0.38
C PHE A 71 -11.55 3.87 1.55
N PHE A 72 -11.55 5.18 1.31
CA PHE A 72 -11.50 6.18 2.38
C PHE A 72 -12.72 6.13 3.30
N PHE A 73 -13.94 5.96 2.78
CA PHE A 73 -15.10 5.79 3.66
C PHE A 73 -15.11 4.44 4.39
N ILE A 74 -14.60 3.39 3.73
CA ILE A 74 -14.51 2.06 4.32
C ILE A 74 -13.37 2.00 5.36
N SER A 75 -12.33 2.83 5.28
CA SER A 75 -11.19 2.75 6.21
C SER A 75 -11.62 2.99 7.66
N GLU A 76 -12.43 4.01 7.92
CA GLU A 76 -12.97 4.30 9.26
C GLU A 76 -13.81 3.14 9.79
N LEU A 77 -14.63 2.54 8.91
CA LEU A 77 -15.46 1.38 9.24
C LEU A 77 -14.60 0.16 9.58
N LEU A 78 -13.57 -0.14 8.78
CA LEU A 78 -12.65 -1.25 9.04
C LEU A 78 -11.86 -1.02 10.33
N LEU A 79 -11.37 0.20 10.54
CA LEU A 79 -10.62 0.55 11.75
C LEU A 79 -11.48 0.34 13.00
N THR A 80 -12.72 0.85 12.98
CA THR A 80 -13.69 0.68 14.06
C THR A 80 -14.04 -0.79 14.27
N PHE A 81 -14.28 -1.54 13.19
CA PHE A 81 -14.62 -2.96 13.26
C PHE A 81 -13.47 -3.80 13.84
N TYR A 82 -12.25 -3.65 13.34
CA TYR A 82 -11.12 -4.42 13.85
C TYR A 82 -10.75 -3.98 15.26
N MET A 83 -10.53 -2.70 15.50
CA MET A 83 -10.02 -2.24 16.80
C MET A 83 -11.09 -2.29 17.87
N ARG A 84 -12.23 -1.62 17.68
CA ARG A 84 -13.25 -1.48 18.73
C ARG A 84 -14.15 -2.69 18.86
N PHE A 85 -14.47 -3.38 17.76
CA PHE A 85 -15.34 -4.55 17.83
C PHE A 85 -14.56 -5.84 18.06
N ILE A 86 -13.51 -6.14 17.30
CA ILE A 86 -12.77 -7.41 17.48
C ILE A 86 -11.77 -7.30 18.64
N ILE A 87 -10.79 -6.40 18.53
CA ILE A 87 -9.65 -6.38 19.45
C ILE A 87 -10.08 -5.97 20.86
N GLN A 88 -10.94 -4.96 21.01
CA GLN A 88 -11.39 -4.51 22.33
C GLN A 88 -12.15 -5.60 23.08
N ASN A 89 -12.98 -6.39 22.39
CA ASN A 89 -13.76 -7.46 23.02
C ASN A 89 -12.90 -8.70 23.33
N LEU A 90 -11.85 -8.97 22.56
CA LEU A 90 -10.98 -10.13 22.76
C LEU A 90 -9.82 -9.86 23.74
N PHE A 91 -9.27 -8.65 23.74
CA PHE A 91 -8.03 -8.32 24.43
C PHE A 91 -8.13 -7.10 25.36
N GLY A 92 -9.26 -6.39 25.36
CA GLY A 92 -9.48 -5.19 26.17
C GLY A 92 -8.96 -3.90 25.53
N ALA A 93 -9.34 -2.76 26.14
CA ALA A 93 -8.97 -1.43 25.65
C ALA A 93 -7.47 -1.14 25.78
N GLN A 94 -6.81 -1.67 26.81
CA GLN A 94 -5.38 -1.44 27.05
C GLN A 94 -4.51 -1.87 25.86
N LEU A 95 -4.82 -3.02 25.23
CA LEU A 95 -4.04 -3.51 24.09
C LEU A 95 -4.15 -2.54 22.89
N ILE A 96 -5.31 -1.90 22.72
CA ILE A 96 -5.53 -0.90 21.67
C ILE A 96 -4.75 0.37 21.96
N GLU A 97 -4.82 0.87 23.19
CA GLU A 97 -4.08 2.07 23.61
C GLU A 97 -2.57 1.87 23.43
N ASP A 98 -2.05 0.73 23.87
CA ASP A 98 -0.65 0.35 23.68
C ASP A 98 -0.30 0.21 22.20
N GLY A 99 -1.23 -0.36 21.40
CA GLY A 99 -1.07 -0.56 19.97
C GLY A 99 -0.97 0.75 19.19
N ILE A 100 -1.89 1.69 19.46
CA ILE A 100 -1.90 3.04 18.86
C ILE A 100 -0.68 3.83 19.33
N GLY A 101 -0.39 3.82 20.64
CA GLY A 101 0.69 4.60 21.25
C GLY A 101 2.10 4.21 20.80
N ASN A 102 2.26 3.04 20.15
CA ASN A 102 3.51 2.59 19.57
C ASN A 102 3.48 2.42 18.04
N ALA A 103 2.41 2.87 17.37
CA ALA A 103 2.33 2.87 15.92
C ALA A 103 3.34 3.84 15.29
N ILE A 104 3.80 3.54 14.07
CA ILE A 104 4.64 4.45 13.30
C ILE A 104 3.74 5.54 12.71
N SER A 105 3.97 6.79 13.11
CA SER A 105 3.23 7.92 12.56
C SER A 105 3.90 8.41 11.28
N THR A 106 3.18 8.31 10.16
CA THR A 106 3.60 8.82 8.84
C THR A 106 2.84 10.08 8.42
N SER A 107 1.84 10.52 9.20
CA SER A 107 1.13 11.77 8.95
C SER A 107 2.04 12.98 9.23
N PRO A 108 2.27 13.86 8.24
CA PRO A 108 3.16 15.01 8.42
C PRO A 108 2.57 16.00 9.40
N VAL A 109 3.40 16.49 10.32
CA VAL A 109 3.01 17.51 11.29
C VAL A 109 3.18 18.88 10.65
N ASN A 110 2.07 19.59 10.41
CA ASN A 110 2.02 20.95 9.87
C ASN A 110 2.85 21.17 8.58
N PRO A 111 2.66 20.37 7.51
CA PRO A 111 3.35 20.64 6.25
C PRO A 111 2.91 21.98 5.68
N ASN A 112 3.86 22.76 5.13
CA ASN A 112 3.49 23.92 4.33
C ASN A 112 2.89 23.48 2.98
N PHE A 113 2.28 24.42 2.25
CA PHE A 113 1.60 24.12 0.98
C PHE A 113 2.51 23.45 -0.06
N ILE A 114 3.79 23.84 -0.13
CA ILE A 114 4.77 23.26 -1.06
C ILE A 114 5.07 21.81 -0.66
N GLN A 115 5.32 21.56 0.62
CA GLN A 115 5.58 20.21 1.15
C GLN A 115 4.36 19.30 0.95
N LEU A 116 3.16 19.78 1.23
CA LEU A 116 1.93 19.03 1.00
C LEU A 116 1.75 18.68 -0.49
N SER A 117 2.00 19.63 -1.38
CA SER A 117 1.94 19.41 -2.83
C SER A 117 2.95 18.36 -3.29
N ILE A 118 4.17 18.40 -2.76
CA ILE A 118 5.21 17.40 -3.03
C ILE A 118 4.77 16.02 -2.51
N LEU A 119 4.26 15.93 -1.29
CA LEU A 119 3.78 14.68 -0.72
C LEU A 119 2.65 14.06 -1.55
N ILE A 120 1.67 14.86 -2.01
CA ILE A 120 0.61 14.41 -2.91
C ILE A 120 1.19 13.86 -4.22
N ALA A 121 2.17 14.55 -4.82
CA ALA A 121 2.82 14.09 -6.04
C ALA A 121 3.57 12.76 -5.81
N ILE A 122 4.25 12.63 -4.67
CA ILE A 122 4.95 11.39 -4.27
C ILE A 122 3.96 10.24 -4.08
N GLN A 123 2.77 10.47 -3.51
CA GLN A 123 1.75 9.43 -3.38
C GLN A 123 1.38 8.83 -4.75
N ILE A 124 1.15 9.69 -5.75
CA ILE A 124 0.71 9.28 -7.10
C ILE A 124 1.84 8.66 -7.92
N ILE A 125 3.05 9.21 -7.82
CA ILE A 125 4.16 8.85 -8.72
C ILE A 125 5.00 7.72 -8.14
N ILE A 126 5.15 7.68 -6.82
CA ILE A 126 6.11 6.82 -6.14
C ILE A 126 5.41 5.80 -5.28
N ILE A 127 4.74 6.21 -4.19
CA ILE A 127 4.25 5.30 -3.15
C ILE A 127 3.24 4.29 -3.73
N GLY A 128 2.12 4.78 -4.27
CA GLY A 128 1.09 3.91 -4.84
C GLY A 128 1.64 3.01 -5.96
N PRO A 129 2.34 3.53 -6.98
CA PRO A 129 2.92 2.69 -8.03
C PRO A 129 3.94 1.66 -7.53
N CYS A 130 4.85 2.03 -6.63
CA CYS A 130 5.93 1.15 -6.21
C CYS A 130 5.45 0.05 -5.25
N GLU A 131 4.62 0.40 -4.27
CA GLU A 131 4.05 -0.60 -3.37
C GLU A 131 3.18 -1.60 -4.14
N GLU A 132 2.27 -1.11 -5.00
CA GLU A 132 1.42 -2.00 -5.79
C GLU A 132 2.24 -2.87 -6.74
N ALA A 133 3.33 -2.35 -7.31
CA ALA A 133 4.22 -3.12 -8.15
C ALA A 133 4.89 -4.28 -7.41
N PHE A 134 5.27 -4.10 -6.15
CA PHE A 134 5.76 -5.21 -5.34
C PHE A 134 4.64 -6.16 -4.94
N PHE A 135 3.64 -5.68 -4.20
CA PHE A 135 2.66 -6.56 -3.59
C PHE A 135 1.77 -7.23 -4.62
N ARG A 136 1.40 -6.56 -5.71
CA ARG A 136 0.48 -7.12 -6.72
C ARG A 136 1.27 -7.55 -7.96
N GLY A 137 2.02 -6.62 -8.53
CA GLY A 137 2.79 -6.86 -9.75
C GLY A 137 3.80 -8.00 -9.60
N PHE A 138 4.53 -8.04 -8.49
CA PHE A 138 5.54 -9.06 -8.26
C PHE A 138 4.95 -10.27 -7.52
N VAL A 139 4.45 -10.10 -6.30
CA VAL A 139 4.03 -11.24 -5.47
C VAL A 139 2.85 -12.01 -6.07
N ILE A 140 1.86 -11.34 -6.66
CA ILE A 140 0.71 -12.06 -7.25
C ILE A 140 1.07 -12.61 -8.64
N ASN A 141 1.61 -11.77 -9.53
CA ASN A 141 1.81 -12.18 -10.93
C ASN A 141 2.95 -13.19 -11.10
N LYS A 142 4.01 -13.11 -10.28
CA LYS A 142 5.18 -14.01 -10.39
C LYS A 142 5.09 -15.24 -9.50
N SER A 143 4.12 -15.30 -8.59
CA SER A 143 3.95 -16.49 -7.76
C SER A 143 3.46 -17.68 -8.58
N LYS A 144 4.02 -18.86 -8.28
CA LYS A 144 3.64 -20.14 -8.91
C LYS A 144 2.51 -20.85 -8.15
N VAL A 145 2.01 -20.25 -7.06
CA VAL A 145 0.91 -20.82 -6.27
C VAL A 145 -0.45 -20.43 -6.85
N LYS A 146 -1.53 -21.08 -6.38
CA LYS A 146 -2.89 -20.71 -6.81
C LYS A 146 -3.18 -19.25 -6.46
N LEU A 147 -3.94 -18.57 -7.32
CA LEU A 147 -4.23 -17.13 -7.21
C LEU A 147 -4.71 -16.72 -5.81
N ILE A 148 -5.60 -17.50 -5.19
CA ILE A 148 -6.11 -17.20 -3.84
C ILE A 148 -4.99 -17.16 -2.79
N TYR A 149 -4.02 -18.08 -2.86
CA TYR A 149 -2.88 -18.10 -1.95
C TYR A 149 -1.90 -16.97 -2.26
N ALA A 150 -1.76 -16.59 -3.53
CA ALA A 150 -0.95 -15.44 -3.91
C ALA A 150 -1.54 -14.12 -3.38
N ILE A 151 -2.87 -13.96 -3.42
CA ILE A 151 -3.59 -12.82 -2.82
C ILE A 151 -3.38 -12.80 -1.30
N ILE A 152 -3.54 -13.94 -0.63
CA ILE A 152 -3.33 -14.04 0.83
C ILE A 152 -1.89 -13.68 1.19
N LEU A 153 -0.90 -14.22 0.49
CA LEU A 153 0.51 -13.94 0.72
C LEU A 153 0.84 -12.46 0.49
N SER A 154 0.35 -11.89 -0.62
CA SER A 154 0.50 -10.46 -0.93
C SER A 154 -0.07 -9.58 0.19
N SER A 155 -1.30 -9.87 0.63
CA SER A 155 -1.99 -9.11 1.68
C SER A 155 -1.29 -9.25 3.04
N PHE A 156 -0.75 -10.43 3.33
CA PHE A 156 0.05 -10.68 4.53
C PHE A 156 1.35 -9.85 4.52
N LEU A 157 2.09 -9.86 3.41
CA LEU A 157 3.31 -9.05 3.27
C LEU A 157 3.00 -7.55 3.32
N PHE A 158 1.91 -7.11 2.70
CA PHE A 158 1.43 -5.72 2.77
C PHE A 158 1.15 -5.29 4.21
N THR A 159 0.53 -6.18 4.99
CA THR A 159 0.28 -5.97 6.42
C THR A 159 1.58 -5.85 7.20
N LEU A 160 2.52 -6.79 7.01
CA LEU A 160 3.80 -6.75 7.69
C LEU A 160 4.64 -5.55 7.28
N TYR A 161 4.48 -5.00 6.08
CA TYR A 161 5.15 -3.76 5.71
C TYR A 161 4.61 -2.55 6.50
N HIS A 162 3.31 -2.49 6.75
CA HIS A 162 2.68 -1.41 7.52
C HIS A 162 2.80 -1.56 9.04
N VAL A 163 2.94 -2.80 9.53
CA VAL A 163 3.27 -3.13 10.92
C VAL A 163 4.52 -4.01 10.97
N PRO A 164 5.70 -3.44 10.65
CA PRO A 164 6.95 -4.18 10.52
C PRO A 164 7.34 -4.89 11.81
N PRO A 165 7.41 -6.24 11.79
CA PRO A 165 8.00 -6.98 12.90
C PRO A 165 9.38 -6.40 13.22
N PHE A 166 9.75 -6.41 14.49
CA PHE A 166 11.01 -5.84 15.02
C PHE A 166 11.09 -4.31 15.10
N LEU A 167 10.22 -3.56 14.39
CA LEU A 167 10.15 -2.10 14.53
C LEU A 167 8.98 -1.65 15.40
N VAL A 168 7.86 -2.39 15.38
CA VAL A 168 6.70 -2.14 16.23
C VAL A 168 6.43 -3.32 17.17
N PRO A 169 5.85 -3.10 18.36
CA PRO A 169 5.52 -4.18 19.28
C PRO A 169 4.39 -5.06 18.75
N LEU A 170 4.30 -6.27 19.30
CA LEU A 170 3.26 -7.24 18.93
C LEU A 170 1.83 -6.67 19.14
N THR A 171 1.63 -5.81 20.14
CA THR A 171 0.35 -5.13 20.39
C THR A 171 -0.09 -4.28 19.20
N THR A 172 0.82 -3.50 18.60
CA THR A 172 0.58 -2.72 17.38
C THR A 172 0.28 -3.63 16.20
N ILE A 173 1.04 -4.72 16.03
CA ILE A 173 0.78 -5.69 14.95
C ILE A 173 -0.64 -6.25 15.09
N ILE A 174 -1.01 -6.79 16.26
CA ILE A 174 -2.34 -7.37 16.51
C ILE A 174 -3.45 -6.33 16.29
N THR A 175 -3.24 -5.09 16.76
CA THR A 175 -4.23 -4.01 16.66
C THR A 175 -4.58 -3.66 15.21
N PHE A 176 -3.57 -3.56 14.33
CA PHE A 176 -3.78 -3.10 12.96
C PHE A 176 -3.73 -4.22 11.90
N PHE A 177 -3.45 -5.47 12.28
CA PHE A 177 -3.30 -6.57 11.33
C PHE A 177 -4.52 -6.73 10.42
N GLY A 178 -5.72 -6.84 11.01
CA GLY A 178 -6.95 -7.05 10.25
C GLY A 178 -7.26 -5.89 9.30
N TYR A 179 -6.97 -4.66 9.72
CA TYR A 179 -7.15 -3.45 8.94
C TYR A 179 -6.28 -3.46 7.67
N TYR A 180 -4.96 -3.58 7.81
CA TYR A 180 -4.04 -3.58 6.67
C TYR A 180 -4.20 -4.84 5.81
N PHE A 181 -4.49 -6.00 6.42
CA PHE A 181 -4.72 -7.24 5.68
C PHE A 181 -5.93 -7.14 4.76
N THR A 182 -7.01 -6.52 5.24
CA THR A 182 -8.21 -6.30 4.45
C THR A 182 -7.96 -5.36 3.28
N PHE A 183 -7.23 -4.25 3.48
CA PHE A 183 -6.81 -3.39 2.37
C PHE A 183 -5.88 -4.12 1.39
N GLY A 184 -4.99 -4.95 1.93
CA GLY A 184 -4.19 -5.93 1.20
C GLY A 184 -5.02 -6.70 0.18
N ILE A 185 -6.11 -7.31 0.65
CA ILE A 185 -7.05 -8.10 -0.16
C ILE A 185 -7.79 -7.20 -1.15
N LEU A 186 -8.37 -6.09 -0.71
CA LEU A 186 -9.18 -5.20 -1.56
C LEU A 186 -8.40 -4.70 -2.77
N LEU A 187 -7.19 -4.20 -2.57
CA LEU A 187 -6.30 -3.75 -3.66
C LEU A 187 -5.87 -4.91 -4.56
N SER A 188 -5.66 -6.11 -4.01
CA SER A 188 -5.37 -7.32 -4.80
C SER A 188 -6.57 -7.73 -5.68
N LEU A 189 -7.80 -7.58 -5.18
CA LEU A 189 -9.01 -7.82 -5.96
C LEU A 189 -9.16 -6.79 -7.09
N VAL A 190 -8.82 -5.52 -6.84
CA VAL A 190 -8.77 -4.49 -7.90
C VAL A 190 -7.78 -4.91 -8.99
N PHE A 191 -6.55 -5.28 -8.62
CA PHE A 191 -5.54 -5.74 -9.58
C PHE A 191 -6.03 -6.93 -10.44
N VAL A 192 -6.65 -7.93 -9.81
CA VAL A 192 -7.21 -9.10 -10.51
C VAL A 192 -8.39 -8.72 -11.40
N ALA A 193 -9.32 -7.89 -10.92
CA ALA A 193 -10.48 -7.43 -11.68
C ALA A 193 -10.08 -6.67 -12.95
N PHE A 194 -8.97 -5.93 -12.88
CA PHE A 194 -8.37 -5.22 -14.01
C PHE A 194 -7.29 -6.02 -14.73
N LYS A 195 -7.34 -7.36 -14.65
CA LYS A 195 -6.53 -8.31 -15.43
C LYS A 195 -5.02 -8.10 -15.28
N GLY A 196 -4.57 -7.80 -14.07
CA GLY A 196 -3.14 -7.60 -13.77
C GLY A 196 -2.60 -6.23 -14.18
N SER A 197 -3.47 -5.25 -14.42
CA SER A 197 -3.05 -3.85 -14.62
C SER A 197 -2.83 -3.19 -13.26
N LEU A 198 -1.64 -2.61 -13.04
CA LEU A 198 -1.34 -1.88 -11.80
C LEU A 198 -2.04 -0.53 -11.71
N LEU A 199 -2.34 0.10 -12.86
CA LEU A 199 -2.83 1.48 -12.90
C LEU A 199 -4.06 1.72 -11.99
N PRO A 200 -5.14 0.90 -12.01
CA PRO A 200 -6.29 1.12 -11.14
C PRO A 200 -5.97 0.96 -9.66
N SER A 201 -5.20 -0.07 -9.27
CA SER A 201 -4.85 -0.31 -7.87
C SER A 201 -3.90 0.77 -7.34
N SER A 202 -2.91 1.19 -8.14
CA SER A 202 -2.00 2.27 -7.76
C SER A 202 -2.73 3.59 -7.58
N ILE A 203 -3.66 3.93 -8.47
CA ILE A 203 -4.45 5.17 -8.33
C ILE A 203 -5.41 5.06 -7.15
N ALA A 204 -6.05 3.91 -6.91
CA ALA A 204 -6.91 3.71 -5.75
C ALA A 204 -6.14 3.86 -4.43
N HIS A 205 -4.97 3.24 -4.33
CA HIS A 205 -4.09 3.35 -3.17
C HIS A 205 -3.61 4.79 -2.99
N SER A 206 -3.09 5.43 -4.04
CA SER A 206 -2.64 6.83 -3.97
C SER A 206 -3.77 7.77 -3.52
N SER A 207 -4.98 7.57 -4.08
CA SER A 207 -6.15 8.38 -3.74
C SER A 207 -6.56 8.19 -2.29
N LEU A 208 -6.56 6.95 -1.77
CA LEU A 208 -6.78 6.67 -0.35
C LEU A 208 -5.78 7.43 0.52
N ASN A 209 -4.48 7.30 0.23
CA ASN A 209 -3.42 7.94 1.02
C ASN A 209 -3.52 9.47 0.98
N ILE A 210 -3.86 10.05 -0.17
CA ILE A 210 -4.07 11.49 -0.32
C ILE A 210 -5.28 11.94 0.50
N LEU A 211 -6.38 11.19 0.48
CA LEU A 211 -7.56 11.54 1.26
C LEU A 211 -7.28 11.48 2.77
N LEU A 212 -6.59 10.44 3.25
CA LEU A 212 -6.13 10.32 4.64
C LEU A 212 -5.11 11.40 5.03
N LEU A 213 -4.39 11.96 4.06
CA LEU A 213 -3.44 13.04 4.30
C LEU A 213 -4.13 14.40 4.45
N ILE A 214 -5.25 14.59 3.74
CA ILE A 214 -5.97 15.87 3.67
C ILE A 214 -7.06 15.98 4.74
N PHE A 215 -7.72 14.86 5.08
CA PHE A 215 -8.89 14.79 5.97
C PHE A 215 -8.60 13.95 7.21
#